data_AF-A0A414L632-F1
#
_entry.id   AF-A0A414L632-F1
#
_cell.length_a   1.000
_cell.length_b   1.000
_cell.length_c   1.000
_cell.angle_alpha   90.00
_cell.angle_beta   90.00
_cell.angle_gamma   90.00
#
_symmetry.space_group_name_H-M   'P 1'
#
loop_
_entity.id
_entity.type
_entity.pdbx_description
1 polymer ?
#
loop_
_entity_poly.entity_id
_entity_poly.type
_entity_poly.pdbx_seq_one_letter_code
_entity_poly.pdbx_strand_id
1 'polypeptide(L)'
;MSKTIYTIDSRDNTMLEVMKQYFNISDLQMSKEINNMHDILVELLEKKGISYSVLKSVLIPQKKHHEIILVFDTLQIEDSEYGVACYNAVIKLLDKSESHSFLCGDYISKINTSWKNANDLLYQSLSEHINLSQIEYKSSEQLFFIYINNVSNNFIGRLKMGLQNFQGFVGIADVTLSSTLKIYISSILTNGFIQYHDIILQPSSDQDNFFNVKDNNEFGYDFESNGFKIRCIYADLFKTFLTYKIERVYFNIIDTSDQAMAINSITPVFQRLNTSKIIITSEKLEYLKQKKSDTMQRIGFSNITPEYLAKKIKENINSNYLFCMEFNDIYQIAKFNIMLEIHSYKIQLGLKYDYINNTLSLITMY
;
A
#
# COMPACT_ATOMS: atom_id res chain seq x y z
N MET A 1 -6.22 14.92 -21.56
CA MET A 1 -6.98 13.86 -20.85
C MET A 1 -6.49 13.84 -19.41
N SER A 2 -7.28 13.36 -18.45
CA SER A 2 -6.79 13.23 -17.07
C SER A 2 -6.10 11.89 -16.91
N LYS A 3 -4.85 11.91 -16.45
CA LYS A 3 -4.09 10.69 -16.13
C LYS A 3 -4.13 10.47 -14.64
N THR A 4 -4.40 9.25 -14.20
CA THR A 4 -4.40 8.88 -12.78
C THR A 4 -3.38 7.79 -12.53
N ILE A 5 -2.49 8.04 -11.58
CA ILE A 5 -1.55 7.08 -11.05
C ILE A 5 -2.07 6.65 -9.67
N TYR A 6 -2.37 5.37 -9.48
CA TYR A 6 -3.03 4.92 -8.25
C TYR A 6 -2.09 4.92 -7.05
N THR A 7 -0.84 4.53 -7.24
CA THR A 7 0.19 4.48 -6.22
C THR A 7 1.55 4.70 -6.88
N ILE A 8 2.49 5.25 -6.12
CA ILE A 8 3.92 5.31 -6.46
C ILE A 8 4.65 4.86 -5.22
N ASP A 9 5.41 3.79 -5.33
CA ASP A 9 6.34 3.33 -4.32
C ASP A 9 7.75 3.73 -4.69
N SER A 10 8.23 4.75 -3.98
CA SER A 10 9.61 5.22 -4.00
C SER A 10 10.26 5.10 -2.63
N ARG A 11 9.55 4.48 -1.69
CA ARG A 11 9.97 4.24 -0.31
C ARG A 11 10.73 2.94 -0.22
N ASP A 12 10.13 1.87 -0.72
CA ASP A 12 10.73 0.53 -0.71
C ASP A 12 11.47 0.25 -2.04
N ASN A 13 11.20 1.06 -3.07
CA ASN A 13 11.96 1.10 -4.31
C ASN A 13 12.72 2.43 -4.47
N THR A 14 14.02 2.43 -4.16
CA THR A 14 14.85 3.63 -4.17
C THR A 14 15.28 4.09 -5.58
N MET A 15 14.90 3.39 -6.65
CA MET A 15 15.31 3.69 -8.01
C MET A 15 15.09 5.16 -8.40
N LEU A 16 13.89 5.70 -8.17
CA LEU A 16 13.57 7.08 -8.55
C LEU A 16 14.40 8.11 -7.77
N GLU A 17 14.65 7.85 -6.49
CA GLU A 17 15.49 8.70 -5.65
C GLU A 17 16.94 8.69 -6.13
N VAL A 18 17.50 7.50 -6.33
CA VAL A 18 18.88 7.31 -6.80
C VAL A 18 19.06 7.95 -8.16
N MET A 19 18.12 7.74 -9.09
CA MET A 19 18.14 8.35 -10.41
C MET A 19 18.13 9.88 -10.32
N LYS A 20 17.24 10.46 -9.49
CA LYS A 20 17.16 11.91 -9.30
C LYS A 20 18.46 12.48 -8.75
N GLN A 21 19.03 11.85 -7.71
CA GLN A 21 20.25 12.32 -7.04
C GLN A 21 21.48 12.16 -7.94
N TYR A 22 21.66 10.99 -8.54
CA TYR A 22 22.85 10.65 -9.32
C TYR A 22 22.95 11.49 -10.61
N PHE A 23 21.84 11.64 -11.34
CA PHE A 23 21.81 12.42 -12.59
C PHE A 23 21.43 13.89 -12.39
N ASN A 24 21.27 14.34 -11.14
CA ASN A 24 20.87 15.70 -10.80
C ASN A 24 19.59 16.16 -11.54
N ILE A 25 18.57 15.30 -11.53
CA ILE A 25 17.33 15.50 -12.29
C ILE A 25 16.42 16.52 -11.57
N SER A 26 16.02 17.57 -12.29
CA SER A 26 15.07 18.56 -11.78
C SER A 26 13.67 17.96 -11.51
N ASP A 27 12.85 18.61 -10.70
CA ASP A 27 11.46 18.17 -10.45
C ASP A 27 10.64 18.08 -11.73
N LEU A 28 10.81 19.05 -12.64
CA LEU A 28 10.15 19.04 -13.95
C LEU A 28 10.57 17.82 -14.79
N GLN A 29 11.85 17.47 -14.81
CA GLN A 29 12.33 16.30 -15.54
C GLN A 29 11.85 15.01 -14.87
N MET A 30 11.87 14.93 -13.54
CA MET A 30 11.32 13.77 -12.81
C MET A 30 9.83 13.60 -13.06
N SER A 31 9.07 14.69 -13.12
CA SER A 31 7.65 14.66 -13.46
C SER A 31 7.40 14.02 -14.82
N LYS A 32 8.20 14.39 -15.82
CA LYS A 32 8.15 13.78 -17.15
C LYS A 32 8.54 12.31 -17.11
N GLU A 33 9.61 11.96 -16.40
CA GLU A 33 10.11 10.59 -16.32
C GLU A 33 9.10 9.64 -15.68
N ILE A 34 8.56 10.01 -14.51
CA ILE A 34 7.54 9.23 -13.81
C ILE A 34 6.31 9.03 -14.72
N ASN A 35 5.89 10.08 -15.43
CA ASN A 35 4.76 9.97 -16.34
C ASN A 35 5.09 9.06 -17.54
N ASN A 36 6.25 9.19 -18.17
CA ASN A 36 6.67 8.32 -19.26
C ASN A 36 6.71 6.85 -18.83
N MET A 37 7.30 6.56 -17.67
CA MET A 37 7.33 5.21 -17.09
C MET A 37 5.93 4.65 -16.87
N HIS A 38 4.99 5.48 -16.38
CA HIS A 38 3.61 5.07 -16.22
C HIS A 38 2.91 4.82 -17.57
N ASP A 39 3.19 5.60 -18.61
CA ASP A 39 2.60 5.36 -19.94
C ASP A 39 3.10 4.01 -20.51
N ILE A 40 4.39 3.72 -20.36
CA ILE A 40 4.96 2.42 -20.72
C ILE A 40 4.27 1.28 -19.96
N LEU A 41 4.07 1.44 -18.64
CA LEU A 41 3.36 0.45 -17.84
C LEU A 41 1.94 0.19 -18.37
N VAL A 42 1.19 1.26 -18.66
CA VAL A 42 -0.18 1.15 -19.18
C VAL A 42 -0.17 0.40 -20.51
N GLU A 43 0.73 0.75 -21.43
CA GLU A 43 0.87 0.04 -22.71
C GLU A 43 1.23 -1.44 -22.54
N LEU A 44 2.13 -1.78 -21.60
CA LEU A 44 2.50 -3.17 -21.31
C LEU A 44 1.34 -3.97 -20.73
N LEU A 45 0.55 -3.37 -19.82
CA LEU A 45 -0.65 -3.99 -19.27
C LEU A 45 -1.70 -4.21 -20.37
N GLU A 46 -1.92 -3.22 -21.24
CA GLU A 46 -2.87 -3.31 -22.36
C GLU A 46 -2.49 -4.42 -23.34
N LYS A 47 -1.20 -4.54 -23.69
CA LYS A 47 -0.68 -5.67 -24.51
C LYS A 47 -0.93 -7.03 -23.87
N LYS A 48 -1.01 -7.09 -22.54
CA LYS A 48 -1.32 -8.31 -21.77
C LYS A 48 -2.82 -8.50 -21.50
N GLY A 49 -3.66 -7.60 -22.00
CA GLY A 49 -5.12 -7.65 -21.88
C GLY A 49 -5.66 -7.13 -20.54
N ILE A 50 -4.88 -6.33 -19.80
CA ILE A 50 -5.25 -5.79 -18.50
C ILE A 50 -5.35 -4.27 -18.61
N SER A 51 -6.51 -3.69 -18.28
CA SER A 51 -6.60 -2.23 -18.15
C SER A 51 -6.00 -1.80 -16.81
N TYR A 52 -5.13 -0.79 -16.79
CA TYR A 52 -4.60 -0.27 -15.52
C TYR A 52 -5.72 0.13 -14.55
N SER A 53 -6.83 0.66 -15.07
CA SER A 53 -7.96 1.14 -14.26
C SER A 53 -8.62 0.06 -13.39
N VAL A 54 -8.57 -1.21 -13.81
CA VAL A 54 -9.19 -2.30 -13.05
C VAL A 54 -8.38 -2.68 -11.81
N LEU A 55 -7.10 -2.32 -11.76
CA LEU A 55 -6.20 -2.60 -10.63
C LEU A 55 -6.38 -1.62 -9.47
N LYS A 56 -7.23 -0.58 -9.63
CA LYS A 56 -7.47 0.42 -8.59
C LYS A 56 -7.77 -0.19 -7.22
N SER A 57 -8.62 -1.23 -7.17
CA SER A 57 -9.07 -1.84 -5.91
C SER A 57 -7.96 -2.56 -5.16
N VAL A 58 -6.92 -3.04 -5.83
CA VAL A 58 -5.78 -3.73 -5.21
C VAL A 58 -4.61 -2.79 -4.92
N LEU A 59 -4.57 -1.63 -5.58
CA LEU A 59 -3.50 -0.65 -5.47
C LEU A 59 -3.78 0.48 -4.48
N ILE A 60 -4.98 0.60 -3.90
CA ILE A 60 -5.31 1.68 -2.95
C ILE A 60 -6.06 1.14 -1.73
N PRO A 61 -6.00 1.82 -0.57
CA PRO A 61 -6.74 1.41 0.62
C PRO A 61 -8.27 1.45 0.41
N GLN A 62 -8.99 0.44 0.93
CA GLN A 62 -10.45 0.37 0.87
C GLN A 62 -11.06 0.42 2.28
N LYS A 63 -12.11 1.23 2.45
CA LYS A 63 -12.68 1.53 3.78
C LYS A 63 -13.48 0.42 4.44
N LYS A 64 -14.07 -0.44 3.61
CA LYS A 64 -14.98 -1.51 4.05
C LYS A 64 -14.31 -2.88 4.01
N HIS A 65 -13.00 -2.89 3.83
CA HIS A 65 -12.21 -4.10 3.77
C HIS A 65 -11.10 -4.02 4.79
N HIS A 66 -10.59 -5.19 5.16
CA HIS A 66 -9.54 -5.32 6.14
C HIS A 66 -8.18 -5.38 5.46
N GLU A 67 -7.14 -5.06 6.22
CA GLU A 67 -5.77 -5.43 5.91
C GLU A 67 -5.34 -6.45 6.95
N ILE A 68 -4.82 -7.58 6.51
CA ILE A 68 -4.47 -8.69 7.41
C ILE A 68 -3.04 -9.17 7.19
N ILE A 69 -2.50 -9.83 8.21
CA ILE A 69 -1.29 -10.63 8.13
C ILE A 69 -1.62 -12.05 8.53
N LEU A 70 -1.20 -13.00 7.71
CA LEU A 70 -1.12 -14.41 8.06
C LEU A 70 0.25 -14.66 8.67
N VAL A 71 0.27 -15.28 9.84
CA VAL A 71 1.51 -15.52 10.61
C VAL A 71 1.81 -17.01 10.63
N PHE A 72 3.05 -17.35 10.26
CA PHE A 72 3.55 -18.72 10.21
C PHE A 72 4.82 -18.86 11.06
N ASP A 73 4.91 -19.91 11.88
CA ASP A 73 6.11 -20.33 12.61
C ASP A 73 6.92 -21.28 11.73
N THR A 74 8.03 -20.77 11.20
CA THR A 74 8.88 -21.49 10.25
C THR A 74 9.62 -22.66 10.89
N LEU A 75 9.80 -22.67 12.21
CA LEU A 75 10.42 -23.80 12.92
C LEU A 75 9.55 -25.06 12.92
N GLN A 76 8.27 -24.92 12.61
CA GLN A 76 7.34 -26.05 12.48
C GLN A 76 7.20 -26.52 11.03
N ILE A 77 7.81 -25.83 10.07
CA ILE A 77 7.70 -26.15 8.64
C ILE A 77 8.92 -26.97 8.22
N GLU A 78 8.70 -28.19 7.72
CA GLU A 78 9.80 -29.08 7.30
C GLU A 78 10.49 -28.63 6.00
N ASP A 79 9.77 -27.88 5.16
CA ASP A 79 10.28 -27.38 3.89
C ASP A 79 11.30 -26.26 4.10
N SER A 80 12.49 -26.43 3.53
CA SER A 80 13.55 -25.41 3.56
C SER A 80 13.13 -24.13 2.82
N GLU A 81 12.21 -24.23 1.86
CA GLU A 81 11.57 -23.11 1.17
C GLU A 81 10.21 -22.79 1.82
N TYR A 82 10.21 -22.56 3.13
CA TYR A 82 8.99 -22.33 3.92
C TYR A 82 8.08 -21.24 3.32
N GLY A 83 8.64 -20.22 2.64
CA GLY A 83 7.87 -19.18 1.96
C GLY A 83 6.99 -19.72 0.83
N VAL A 84 7.53 -20.65 0.03
CA VAL A 84 6.79 -21.36 -1.03
C VAL A 84 5.69 -22.21 -0.40
N ALA A 85 6.01 -22.97 0.65
CA ALA A 85 5.03 -23.80 1.36
C ALA A 85 3.86 -22.97 1.92
N CYS A 86 4.15 -21.85 2.58
CA CYS A 86 3.15 -20.93 3.11
C CYS A 86 2.28 -20.32 2.01
N TYR A 87 2.89 -19.81 0.93
CA TYR A 87 2.11 -19.24 -0.17
C TYR A 87 1.27 -20.29 -0.89
N ASN A 88 1.79 -21.49 -1.13
CA ASN A 88 1.01 -22.56 -1.76
C ASN A 88 -0.20 -22.97 -0.90
N ALA A 89 -0.08 -22.93 0.43
CA ALA A 89 -1.23 -23.12 1.32
C ALA A 89 -2.27 -22.01 1.17
N VAL A 90 -1.85 -20.75 1.02
CA VAL A 90 -2.75 -19.60 0.80
C VAL A 90 -3.37 -19.61 -0.60
N ILE A 91 -2.59 -19.91 -1.65
CA ILE A 91 -3.02 -19.90 -3.06
C ILE A 91 -4.18 -20.87 -3.30
N LYS A 92 -4.17 -22.03 -2.64
CA LYS A 92 -5.27 -23.03 -2.66
C LYS A 92 -6.60 -22.49 -2.13
N LEU A 93 -6.57 -21.40 -1.36
CA LEU A 93 -7.73 -20.78 -0.72
C LEU A 93 -8.18 -19.50 -1.43
N LEU A 94 -7.49 -19.08 -2.49
CA LEU A 94 -7.84 -17.89 -3.25
C LEU A 94 -9.09 -18.13 -4.10
N ASP A 95 -9.96 -17.13 -4.13
CA ASP A 95 -11.16 -17.13 -4.95
C ASP A 95 -10.94 -16.22 -6.16
N LYS A 96 -11.19 -16.76 -7.36
CA LYS A 96 -10.99 -16.05 -8.63
C LYS A 96 -12.01 -14.94 -8.87
N SER A 97 -13.01 -14.77 -8.00
CA SER A 97 -13.89 -13.61 -8.02
C SER A 97 -13.33 -12.42 -7.23
N GLU A 98 -12.30 -12.63 -6.40
CA GLU A 98 -11.70 -11.61 -5.54
C GLU A 98 -10.41 -11.04 -6.14
N SER A 99 -9.85 -9.99 -5.52
CA SER A 99 -8.63 -9.33 -6.00
C SER A 99 -7.90 -8.68 -4.84
N HIS A 100 -6.60 -8.95 -4.72
CA HIS A 100 -5.77 -8.54 -3.59
C HIS A 100 -4.32 -8.28 -4.03
N SER A 101 -3.61 -7.47 -3.27
CA SER A 101 -2.16 -7.33 -3.30
C SER A 101 -1.57 -8.12 -2.15
N PHE A 102 -0.49 -8.85 -2.44
CA PHE A 102 0.23 -9.69 -1.49
C PHE A 102 1.64 -9.15 -1.28
N LEU A 103 2.03 -9.05 -0.02
CA LEU A 103 3.39 -8.76 0.42
C LEU A 103 3.81 -9.85 1.40
N CYS A 104 5.11 -10.10 1.55
CA CYS A 104 5.60 -11.07 2.50
C CYS A 104 6.98 -10.75 3.03
N GLY A 105 7.38 -11.49 4.05
CA GLY A 105 8.74 -11.43 4.56
C GLY A 105 8.82 -12.01 5.96
N ASP A 106 10.06 -12.28 6.37
CA ASP A 106 10.37 -12.67 7.72
C ASP A 106 10.18 -11.50 8.68
N TYR A 107 9.76 -11.80 9.92
CA TYR A 107 9.59 -10.81 10.98
C TYR A 107 10.93 -10.46 11.64
N ILE A 108 11.86 -10.01 10.81
CA ILE A 108 13.25 -9.70 11.18
C ILE A 108 13.37 -8.41 11.99
N SER A 109 14.35 -8.37 12.88
CA SER A 109 14.69 -7.14 13.60
C SER A 109 15.54 -6.18 12.76
N LYS A 110 14.99 -5.01 12.43
CA LYS A 110 15.74 -3.80 12.01
C LYS A 110 15.88 -2.76 13.12
N ILE A 111 15.56 -3.09 14.37
CA ILE A 111 15.57 -2.14 15.48
C ILE A 111 17.01 -1.97 16.00
N ASN A 112 17.49 -0.73 16.06
CA ASN A 112 18.83 -0.41 16.57
C ASN A 112 18.89 -0.47 18.11
N THR A 113 18.84 -1.68 18.67
CA THR A 113 18.96 -1.97 20.12
C THR A 113 19.55 -3.38 20.30
N SER A 114 19.71 -3.84 21.55
CA SER A 114 20.13 -5.21 21.79
C SER A 114 19.13 -6.21 21.19
N TRP A 115 19.61 -7.35 20.72
CA TRP A 115 18.75 -8.39 20.12
C TRP A 115 17.59 -8.78 21.05
N LYS A 116 17.84 -8.92 22.35
CA LYS A 116 16.81 -9.22 23.35
C LYS A 116 15.73 -8.14 23.41
N ASN A 117 16.13 -6.88 23.51
CA ASN A 117 15.18 -5.77 23.60
C ASN A 117 14.36 -5.65 22.31
N ALA A 118 14.99 -5.86 21.15
CA ALA A 118 14.29 -5.85 19.87
C ALA A 118 13.25 -6.98 19.81
N ASN A 119 13.64 -8.20 20.19
CA ASN A 119 12.76 -9.35 20.20
C ASN A 119 11.57 -9.17 21.16
N ASP A 120 11.80 -8.59 22.34
CA ASP A 120 10.73 -8.29 23.31
C ASP A 120 9.73 -7.26 22.75
N LEU A 121 10.22 -6.21 22.07
CA LEU A 121 9.36 -5.21 21.42
C LEU A 121 8.54 -5.81 20.28
N LEU A 122 9.15 -6.66 19.46
CA LEU A 122 8.48 -7.34 18.35
C LEU A 122 7.42 -8.32 18.87
N TYR A 123 7.77 -9.13 19.87
CA TYR A 123 6.82 -10.00 20.57
C TYR A 123 5.62 -9.21 21.08
N GLN A 124 5.86 -8.11 21.81
CA GLN A 124 4.79 -7.28 22.34
C GLN A 124 3.88 -6.77 21.22
N SER A 125 4.46 -6.19 20.17
CA SER A 125 3.69 -5.60 19.08
C SER A 125 2.82 -6.60 18.31
N LEU A 126 3.26 -7.87 18.21
CA LEU A 126 2.47 -8.93 17.59
C LEU A 126 1.42 -9.52 18.55
N SER A 127 1.77 -9.66 19.84
CA SER A 127 0.89 -10.22 20.88
C SER A 127 -0.39 -9.40 21.12
N GLU A 128 -0.39 -8.12 20.74
CA GLU A 128 -1.58 -7.26 20.76
C GLU A 128 -2.64 -7.70 19.73
N HIS A 129 -2.25 -8.44 18.70
CA HIS A 129 -3.11 -8.84 17.59
C HIS A 129 -3.40 -10.35 17.54
N ILE A 130 -2.46 -11.20 17.98
CA ILE A 130 -2.61 -12.66 17.97
C ILE A 130 -2.14 -13.30 19.27
N ASN A 131 -2.73 -14.44 19.61
CA ASN A 131 -2.36 -15.18 20.82
C ASN A 131 -1.09 -16.02 20.60
N LEU A 132 0.07 -15.44 20.91
CA LEU A 132 1.38 -16.10 20.79
C LEU A 132 1.63 -17.23 21.80
N SER A 133 0.81 -17.39 22.84
CA SER A 133 0.94 -18.51 23.79
C SER A 133 0.75 -19.89 23.16
N GLN A 134 0.25 -19.94 21.92
CA GLN A 134 0.02 -21.18 21.18
C GLN A 134 1.30 -21.75 20.56
N ILE A 135 2.40 -20.99 20.58
CA ILE A 135 3.69 -21.40 20.01
C ILE A 135 4.82 -21.28 21.04
N GLU A 136 5.89 -22.05 20.84
CA GLU A 136 7.15 -21.82 21.53
C GLU A 136 7.90 -20.66 20.86
N TYR A 137 7.59 -19.43 21.28
CA TYR A 137 8.25 -18.24 20.77
C TYR A 137 9.70 -18.15 21.29
N LYS A 138 10.66 -18.30 20.38
CA LYS A 138 12.11 -18.15 20.58
C LYS A 138 12.59 -16.80 20.04
N SER A 139 12.12 -16.39 18.87
CA SER A 139 12.51 -15.14 18.22
C SER A 139 11.48 -14.69 17.18
N SER A 140 11.38 -13.38 16.94
CA SER A 140 10.57 -12.83 15.86
C SER A 140 10.99 -13.37 14.50
N GLU A 141 12.30 -13.62 14.30
CA GLU A 141 12.86 -14.15 13.06
C GLU A 141 12.41 -15.57 12.73
N GLN A 142 11.77 -16.27 13.67
CA GLN A 142 11.12 -17.56 13.39
C GLN A 142 9.77 -17.40 12.66
N LEU A 143 9.24 -16.19 12.60
CA LEU A 143 7.92 -15.93 12.05
C LEU A 143 8.01 -15.38 10.63
N PHE A 144 7.26 -16.00 9.72
CA PHE A 144 7.06 -15.54 8.36
C PHE A 144 5.66 -14.94 8.20
N PHE A 145 5.58 -13.80 7.54
CA PHE A 145 4.34 -13.07 7.33
C PHE A 145 3.92 -13.07 5.86
N ILE A 146 2.62 -13.26 5.62
CA ILE A 146 1.96 -12.92 4.36
C ILE A 146 0.93 -11.84 4.65
N TYR A 147 1.15 -10.64 4.12
CA TYR A 147 0.23 -9.52 4.21
C TYR A 147 -0.70 -9.50 2.99
N ILE A 148 -1.99 -9.23 3.24
CA ILE A 148 -3.03 -9.17 2.20
C ILE A 148 -3.88 -7.93 2.43
N ASN A 149 -4.01 -7.10 1.40
CA ASN A 149 -4.86 -5.91 1.48
C ASN A 149 -6.30 -6.18 1.04
N ASN A 150 -7.19 -5.29 1.48
CA ASN A 150 -8.58 -5.19 1.03
C ASN A 150 -9.35 -6.51 1.07
N VAL A 151 -9.22 -7.26 2.16
CA VAL A 151 -9.90 -8.55 2.36
C VAL A 151 -11.31 -8.38 2.95
N SER A 152 -12.22 -9.26 2.54
CA SER A 152 -13.57 -9.34 3.09
C SER A 152 -13.60 -10.22 4.35
N ASN A 153 -14.61 -10.04 5.21
CA ASN A 153 -14.82 -10.94 6.37
C ASN A 153 -14.97 -12.42 5.95
N ASN A 154 -15.63 -12.65 4.82
CA ASN A 154 -15.79 -14.00 4.28
C ASN A 154 -14.43 -14.61 3.89
N PHE A 155 -13.57 -13.82 3.26
CA PHE A 155 -12.24 -14.28 2.88
C PHE A 155 -11.36 -14.57 4.10
N ILE A 156 -11.39 -13.71 5.13
CA ILE A 156 -10.72 -13.98 6.42
C ILE A 156 -11.20 -15.32 7.01
N GLY A 157 -12.51 -15.57 7.00
CA GLY A 157 -13.09 -16.83 7.47
C GLY A 157 -12.58 -18.04 6.68
N ARG A 158 -12.50 -17.92 5.35
CA ARG A 158 -11.96 -18.96 4.46
C ARG A 158 -10.49 -19.27 4.76
N LEU A 159 -9.66 -18.23 4.90
CA LEU A 159 -8.24 -18.36 5.25
C LEU A 159 -8.07 -19.05 6.61
N LYS A 160 -8.82 -18.60 7.62
CA LYS A 160 -8.76 -19.18 8.97
C LYS A 160 -9.10 -20.67 8.97
N MET A 161 -10.19 -21.07 8.30
CA MET A 161 -10.60 -22.47 8.23
C MET A 161 -9.66 -23.33 7.38
N GLY A 162 -9.15 -22.79 6.27
CA GLY A 162 -8.27 -23.51 5.35
C GLY A 162 -6.86 -23.72 5.90
N LEU A 163 -6.37 -22.77 6.69
CA LEU A 163 -5.01 -22.81 7.25
C LEU A 163 -4.92 -23.43 8.64
N GLN A 164 -6.04 -23.67 9.34
CA GLN A 164 -6.02 -24.16 10.74
C GLN A 164 -5.24 -25.48 10.93
N ASN A 165 -5.14 -26.31 9.88
CA ASN A 165 -4.43 -27.59 9.91
C ASN A 165 -3.06 -27.51 9.20
N PHE A 166 -2.68 -26.35 8.67
CA PHE A 166 -1.36 -26.18 8.08
C PHE A 166 -0.33 -26.08 9.20
N GLN A 167 0.63 -27.00 9.19
CA GLN A 167 1.68 -27.03 10.21
C GLN A 167 2.49 -25.73 10.15
N GLY A 168 2.61 -25.06 11.30
CA GLY A 168 3.23 -23.74 11.41
C GLY A 168 2.28 -22.56 11.28
N PHE A 169 1.01 -22.72 10.89
CA PHE A 169 0.07 -21.59 10.92
C PHE A 169 -0.24 -21.15 12.37
N VAL A 170 0.05 -19.90 12.71
CA VAL A 170 -0.12 -19.33 14.06
C VAL A 170 -1.44 -18.58 14.17
N GLY A 171 -1.81 -17.80 13.16
CA GLY A 171 -3.04 -17.02 13.18
C GLY A 171 -3.09 -15.88 12.17
N ILE A 172 -4.14 -15.06 12.31
CA ILE A 172 -4.41 -13.89 11.47
C ILE A 172 -4.41 -12.64 12.35
N ALA A 173 -3.53 -11.69 12.06
CA ALA A 173 -3.52 -10.36 12.68
C ALA A 173 -4.30 -9.38 11.79
N ASP A 174 -5.32 -8.71 12.35
CA ASP A 174 -5.97 -7.57 11.68
C ASP A 174 -5.11 -6.31 11.91
N VAL A 175 -4.63 -5.72 10.82
CA VAL A 175 -3.82 -4.50 10.79
C VAL A 175 -4.48 -3.42 9.92
N THR A 176 -5.82 -3.42 9.88
CA THR A 176 -6.61 -2.42 9.15
C THR A 176 -6.32 -1.01 9.69
N LEU A 177 -6.27 -0.86 11.00
CA LEU A 177 -5.97 0.40 11.69
C LEU A 177 -4.47 0.52 12.00
N SER A 178 -4.02 1.75 12.23
CA SER A 178 -2.64 2.01 12.62
C SER A 178 -2.30 1.31 13.95
N SER A 179 -1.22 0.53 13.94
CA SER A 179 -0.65 -0.09 15.14
C SER A 179 0.87 -0.11 15.05
N THR A 180 1.54 -0.40 16.17
CA THR A 180 3.00 -0.59 16.20
C THR A 180 3.42 -1.67 15.20
N LEU A 181 2.66 -2.77 15.13
CA LEU A 181 2.88 -3.84 14.15
C LEU A 181 2.75 -3.33 12.72
N LYS A 182 1.67 -2.62 12.37
CA LYS A 182 1.46 -2.09 11.00
C LYS A 182 2.58 -1.13 10.57
N ILE A 183 3.01 -0.25 11.48
CA ILE A 183 4.12 0.67 11.22
C ILE A 183 5.40 -0.13 10.94
N TYR A 184 5.67 -1.15 11.75
CA TYR A 184 6.90 -1.95 11.61
C TYR A 184 6.93 -2.76 10.31
N ILE A 185 5.88 -3.53 10.03
CA ILE A 185 5.80 -4.41 8.84
C ILE A 185 5.92 -3.62 7.54
N SER A 186 5.47 -2.35 7.53
CA SER A 186 5.58 -1.46 6.38
C SER A 186 7.02 -1.19 5.93
N SER A 187 8.03 -1.59 6.72
CA SER A 187 9.46 -1.39 6.47
C SER A 187 10.26 -2.69 6.27
N ILE A 188 9.63 -3.85 6.44
CA ILE A 188 10.30 -5.16 6.36
C ILE A 188 9.67 -6.08 5.31
N LEU A 189 8.38 -5.94 5.01
CA LEU A 189 7.74 -6.78 4.01
C LEU A 189 8.14 -6.32 2.61
N THR A 190 8.37 -7.30 1.74
CA THR A 190 8.71 -7.12 0.34
C THR A 190 7.50 -7.35 -0.54
N ASN A 191 7.57 -6.81 -1.75
CA ASN A 191 6.51 -6.88 -2.74
C ASN A 191 6.40 -8.30 -3.28
N GLY A 192 5.20 -8.88 -3.19
CA GLY A 192 4.88 -10.17 -3.80
C GLY A 192 4.20 -9.98 -5.14
N PHE A 193 2.98 -10.48 -5.24
CA PHE A 193 2.16 -10.46 -6.45
C PHE A 193 0.81 -9.77 -6.20
N ILE A 194 0.13 -9.46 -7.30
CA ILE A 194 -1.27 -9.05 -7.30
C ILE A 194 -2.10 -10.20 -7.84
N GLN A 195 -3.17 -10.54 -7.13
CA GLN A 195 -4.27 -11.29 -7.69
C GLN A 195 -5.31 -10.30 -8.24
N TYR A 196 -5.64 -10.41 -9.52
CA TYR A 196 -6.81 -9.80 -10.12
C TYR A 196 -7.66 -10.89 -10.76
N HIS A 197 -8.71 -11.31 -10.06
CA HIS A 197 -9.55 -12.44 -10.45
C HIS A 197 -8.76 -13.74 -10.67
N ASP A 198 -8.80 -14.29 -11.88
CA ASP A 198 -8.06 -15.47 -12.30
C ASP A 198 -6.63 -15.15 -12.79
N ILE A 199 -6.19 -13.89 -12.71
CA ILE A 199 -4.87 -13.44 -13.15
C ILE A 199 -3.99 -13.16 -11.93
N ILE A 200 -2.74 -13.63 -12.00
CA ILE A 200 -1.66 -13.26 -11.10
C ILE A 200 -0.72 -12.33 -11.85
N LEU A 201 -0.63 -11.07 -11.41
CA LEU A 201 0.38 -10.12 -11.88
C LEU A 201 1.59 -10.19 -10.96
N GLN A 202 2.77 -10.32 -11.54
CA GLN A 202 4.03 -10.36 -10.79
C GLN A 202 5.14 -9.59 -11.50
N PRO A 203 6.21 -9.19 -10.79
CA PRO A 203 7.40 -8.68 -11.44
C PRO A 203 8.08 -9.77 -12.29
N SER A 204 8.69 -9.36 -13.39
CA SER A 204 9.61 -10.21 -14.16
C SER A 204 10.91 -10.43 -13.39
N SER A 205 11.75 -11.35 -13.89
CA SER A 205 13.16 -11.36 -13.53
C SER A 205 13.82 -10.02 -13.88
N ASP A 206 14.78 -9.58 -13.05
CA ASP A 206 15.57 -8.36 -13.30
C ASP A 206 16.48 -8.50 -14.55
N GLN A 207 16.60 -9.71 -15.11
CA GLN A 207 17.38 -10.00 -16.33
C GLN A 207 16.57 -9.91 -17.64
N ASP A 208 15.25 -9.72 -17.54
CA ASP A 208 14.38 -9.69 -18.72
C ASP A 208 14.53 -8.39 -19.52
N ASN A 209 14.22 -8.49 -20.82
CA ASN A 209 14.15 -7.32 -21.68
C ASN A 209 12.93 -6.47 -21.30
N PHE A 210 13.19 -5.21 -20.95
CA PHE A 210 12.21 -4.19 -20.59
C PHE A 210 10.94 -4.18 -21.47
N PHE A 211 11.08 -4.34 -22.79
CA PHE A 211 9.95 -4.26 -23.73
C PHE A 211 9.32 -5.61 -24.08
N ASN A 212 9.94 -6.73 -23.68
CA ASN A 212 9.51 -8.07 -24.08
C ASN A 212 9.64 -9.06 -22.92
N VAL A 213 8.87 -8.79 -21.86
CA VAL A 213 8.77 -9.62 -20.66
C VAL A 213 7.91 -10.85 -20.92
N LYS A 214 8.47 -12.03 -20.63
CA LYS A 214 7.75 -13.31 -20.74
C LYS A 214 6.90 -13.56 -19.50
N ASP A 215 5.77 -14.23 -19.69
CA ASP A 215 4.86 -14.60 -18.60
C ASP A 215 5.28 -15.94 -17.99
N ASN A 216 6.42 -15.98 -17.31
CA ASN A 216 6.88 -17.16 -16.56
C ASN A 216 6.51 -17.04 -15.08
N ASN A 217 6.35 -18.17 -14.41
CA ASN A 217 6.19 -18.22 -12.96
C ASN A 217 7.53 -17.99 -12.24
N GLU A 218 7.93 -16.73 -12.07
CA GLU A 218 9.19 -16.34 -11.41
C GLU A 218 9.25 -16.73 -9.92
N PHE A 219 8.10 -16.83 -9.24
CA PHE A 219 8.06 -17.20 -7.82
C PHE A 219 8.07 -18.72 -7.57
N GLY A 220 7.77 -19.53 -8.59
CA GLY A 220 7.70 -20.99 -8.44
C GLY A 220 6.50 -21.50 -7.61
N TYR A 221 5.51 -20.65 -7.34
CA TYR A 221 4.33 -21.04 -6.56
C TYR A 221 3.31 -21.82 -7.42
N ASP A 222 2.36 -22.52 -6.78
CA ASP A 222 1.37 -23.37 -7.45
C ASP A 222 0.23 -22.59 -8.17
N PHE A 223 0.51 -21.45 -8.81
CA PHE A 223 -0.51 -20.61 -9.44
C PHE A 223 -1.27 -21.33 -10.55
N GLU A 224 -0.57 -21.86 -11.55
CA GLU A 224 -1.21 -22.54 -12.69
C GLU A 224 -1.92 -23.84 -12.26
N SER A 225 -1.35 -24.56 -11.29
CA SER A 225 -1.97 -25.75 -10.69
C SER A 225 -3.30 -25.44 -10.00
N ASN A 226 -3.47 -24.23 -9.48
CA ASN A 226 -4.72 -23.71 -8.94
C ASN A 226 -5.57 -22.98 -9.99
N GLY A 227 -5.17 -23.04 -11.27
CA GLY A 227 -5.90 -22.51 -12.41
C GLY A 227 -5.88 -20.99 -12.52
N PHE A 228 -4.82 -20.34 -12.03
CA PHE A 228 -4.53 -18.94 -12.30
C PHE A 228 -3.70 -18.78 -13.58
N LYS A 229 -3.78 -17.61 -14.19
CA LYS A 229 -2.98 -17.20 -15.34
C LYS A 229 -1.94 -16.19 -14.89
N ILE A 230 -0.69 -16.42 -15.24
CA ILE A 230 0.39 -15.51 -14.88
C ILE A 230 0.55 -14.43 -15.93
N ARG A 231 0.79 -13.20 -15.48
CA ARG A 231 1.22 -12.06 -16.29
C ARG A 231 2.37 -11.37 -15.59
N CYS A 232 3.49 -11.24 -16.28
CA CYS A 232 4.66 -10.56 -15.75
C CYS A 232 4.76 -9.14 -16.29
N ILE A 233 5.19 -8.22 -15.44
CA ILE A 233 5.51 -6.83 -15.79
C ILE A 233 6.96 -6.57 -15.40
N TYR A 234 7.67 -5.75 -16.17
CA TYR A 234 9.06 -5.43 -15.88
C TYR A 234 9.23 -4.96 -14.43
N ALA A 235 10.21 -5.54 -13.74
CA ALA A 235 10.34 -5.46 -12.28
C ALA A 235 10.30 -4.02 -11.74
N ASP A 236 11.02 -3.08 -12.36
CA ASP A 236 11.04 -1.69 -11.88
C ASP A 236 9.69 -1.00 -12.02
N LEU A 237 8.98 -1.23 -13.14
CA LEU A 237 7.63 -0.67 -13.34
C LEU A 237 6.64 -1.29 -12.36
N PHE A 238 6.73 -2.59 -12.12
CA PHE A 238 5.90 -3.27 -11.14
C PHE A 238 6.15 -2.71 -9.73
N LYS A 239 7.42 -2.68 -9.30
CA LYS A 239 7.83 -2.17 -7.98
C LYS A 239 7.45 -0.71 -7.78
N THR A 240 7.48 0.13 -8.83
CA THR A 240 7.12 1.56 -8.73
C THR A 240 5.62 1.81 -8.70
N PHE A 241 4.80 1.12 -9.51
CA PHE A 241 3.40 1.52 -9.71
C PHE A 241 2.36 0.45 -9.36
N LEU A 242 2.78 -0.80 -9.18
CA LEU A 242 1.91 -1.95 -8.93
C LEU A 242 2.12 -2.53 -7.51
N THR A 243 2.78 -1.79 -6.64
CA THR A 243 2.95 -2.16 -5.23
C THR A 243 1.92 -1.46 -4.36
N TYR A 244 1.18 -2.22 -3.55
CA TYR A 244 0.41 -1.65 -2.47
C TYR A 244 1.34 -1.18 -1.33
N LYS A 245 1.31 0.13 -1.03
CA LYS A 245 2.05 0.67 0.10
C LYS A 245 1.26 0.53 1.39
N ILE A 246 1.83 -0.16 2.37
CA ILE A 246 1.24 -0.24 3.70
C ILE A 246 1.26 1.15 4.34
N GLU A 247 0.07 1.64 4.70
CA GLU A 247 -0.13 2.91 5.38
C GLU A 247 0.59 2.89 6.74
N ARG A 248 1.37 3.94 7.02
CA ARG A 248 2.04 4.14 8.30
C ARG A 248 2.16 5.62 8.65
N VAL A 249 2.56 5.90 9.89
CA VAL A 249 2.95 7.24 10.30
C VAL A 249 4.14 7.71 9.46
N TYR A 250 4.12 8.99 9.05
CA TYR A 250 5.16 9.58 8.23
C TYR A 250 6.44 9.88 9.02
N PHE A 251 7.57 9.44 8.50
CA PHE A 251 8.91 9.67 9.02
C PHE A 251 9.68 10.62 8.10
N ASN A 252 9.94 11.85 8.56
CA ASN A 252 10.60 12.90 7.76
C ASN A 252 11.87 12.44 7.02
N ILE A 253 12.70 11.59 7.63
CA ILE A 253 13.98 11.16 7.06
C ILE A 253 13.77 10.20 5.88
N ILE A 254 12.73 9.37 5.93
CA ILE A 254 12.53 8.24 5.00
C ILE A 254 11.45 8.59 3.95
N ASP A 255 10.35 9.22 4.38
CA ASP A 255 9.15 9.37 3.55
C ASP A 255 9.15 10.68 2.73
N THR A 256 10.14 11.57 2.92
CA THR A 256 10.23 12.83 2.15
C THR A 256 10.52 12.58 0.68
N SER A 257 11.41 11.62 0.38
CA SER A 257 11.70 11.22 -1.00
C SER A 257 10.45 10.66 -1.66
N ASP A 258 9.71 9.83 -0.93
CA ASP A 258 8.47 9.22 -1.44
C ASP A 258 7.37 10.25 -1.73
N GLN A 259 7.15 11.19 -0.81
CA GLN A 259 6.23 12.31 -1.04
C GLN A 259 6.69 13.15 -2.23
N ALA A 260 8.00 13.36 -2.42
CA ALA A 260 8.51 14.13 -3.55
C ALA A 260 8.23 13.46 -4.90
N MET A 261 8.40 12.15 -5.03
CA MET A 261 8.08 11.43 -6.27
C MET A 261 6.58 11.40 -6.54
N ALA A 262 5.78 11.16 -5.49
CA ALA A 262 4.32 11.22 -5.59
C ALA A 262 3.83 12.59 -6.08
N ILE A 263 4.38 13.69 -5.55
CA ILE A 263 4.03 15.06 -5.99
C ILE A 263 4.58 15.39 -7.38
N ASN A 264 5.81 14.95 -7.70
CA ASN A 264 6.36 15.13 -9.05
C ASN A 264 5.54 14.40 -10.11
N SER A 265 4.82 13.33 -9.76
CA SER A 265 3.93 12.64 -10.69
C SER A 265 2.77 13.49 -11.22
N ILE A 266 2.36 14.51 -10.46
CA ILE A 266 1.20 15.37 -10.77
C ILE A 266 1.53 16.85 -10.86
N THR A 267 2.76 17.26 -10.53
CA THR A 267 3.19 18.66 -10.58
C THR A 267 4.67 18.74 -10.98
N PRO A 268 5.11 19.82 -11.64
CA PRO A 268 6.51 19.96 -12.06
C PRO A 268 7.42 20.55 -10.96
N VAL A 269 6.91 20.75 -9.74
CA VAL A 269 7.61 21.39 -8.63
C VAL A 269 7.23 20.68 -7.34
N PHE A 270 8.22 20.24 -6.57
CA PHE A 270 7.98 19.69 -5.24
C PHE A 270 7.98 20.80 -4.19
N GLN A 271 6.93 20.83 -3.37
CA GLN A 271 6.90 21.53 -2.10
C GLN A 271 6.33 20.57 -1.04
N ARG A 272 6.90 20.62 0.17
CA ARG A 272 6.43 19.76 1.26
C ARG A 272 4.98 20.10 1.61
N LEU A 273 4.10 19.09 1.65
CA LEU A 273 2.67 19.31 1.88
C LEU A 273 2.36 19.87 3.28
N ASN A 274 3.19 19.56 4.28
CA ASN A 274 3.09 20.20 5.60
C ASN A 274 3.41 21.70 5.60
N THR A 275 3.84 22.29 4.50
CA THR A 275 3.94 23.76 4.37
C THR A 275 2.70 24.38 3.74
N SER A 276 1.84 23.59 3.08
CA SER A 276 0.69 24.10 2.33
C SER A 276 -0.43 24.67 3.20
N LYS A 277 -1.06 25.77 2.80
CA LYS A 277 -2.28 26.26 3.47
C LYS A 277 -3.46 25.34 3.13
N ILE A 278 -4.12 24.78 4.14
CA ILE A 278 -5.31 23.96 3.94
C ILE A 278 -6.56 24.85 3.93
N ILE A 279 -7.35 24.72 2.89
CA ILE A 279 -8.55 25.53 2.62
C ILE A 279 -9.77 24.62 2.68
N ILE A 280 -10.68 24.98 3.60
CA ILE A 280 -11.99 24.37 3.73
C ILE A 280 -12.96 25.53 3.85
N THR A 281 -13.85 25.68 2.87
CA THR A 281 -14.85 26.75 2.91
C THR A 281 -16.01 26.35 3.82
N SER A 282 -16.72 27.33 4.37
CA SER A 282 -17.91 27.09 5.19
C SER A 282 -18.97 26.32 4.42
N GLU A 283 -19.19 26.68 3.14
CA GLU A 283 -20.15 25.98 2.26
C GLU A 283 -19.74 24.52 2.06
N LYS A 284 -18.43 24.26 1.95
CA LYS A 284 -17.92 22.89 1.80
C LYS A 284 -18.17 22.06 3.05
N LEU A 285 -17.93 22.62 4.21
CA LEU A 285 -18.19 21.94 5.48
C LEU A 285 -19.68 21.67 5.68
N GLU A 286 -20.55 22.65 5.39
CA GLU A 286 -22.00 22.49 5.48
C GLU A 286 -22.51 21.42 4.50
N TYR A 287 -21.98 21.38 3.28
CA TYR A 287 -22.26 20.29 2.34
C TYR A 287 -21.90 18.91 2.93
N LEU A 288 -20.73 18.79 3.58
CA LEU A 288 -20.33 17.53 4.21
C LEU A 288 -21.25 17.14 5.37
N LYS A 289 -21.65 18.10 6.23
CA LYS A 289 -22.62 17.85 7.31
C LYS A 289 -23.97 17.37 6.78
N GLN A 290 -24.44 17.92 5.66
CA GLN A 290 -25.73 17.58 5.09
C GLN A 290 -25.72 16.28 4.27
N LYS A 291 -24.70 16.07 3.44
CA LYS A 291 -24.66 14.95 2.47
C LYS A 291 -23.84 13.76 2.95
N LYS A 292 -23.06 13.91 4.01
CA LYS A 292 -22.24 12.88 4.65
C LYS A 292 -22.48 12.85 6.17
N SER A 293 -23.72 13.12 6.59
CA SER A 293 -24.13 13.22 8.00
C SER A 293 -23.67 12.02 8.82
N ASP A 294 -23.86 10.81 8.31
CA ASP A 294 -23.52 9.58 9.02
C ASP A 294 -22.02 9.46 9.23
N THR A 295 -21.21 9.77 8.20
CA THR A 295 -19.75 9.80 8.31
C THR A 295 -19.32 10.85 9.32
N MET A 296 -19.87 12.07 9.22
CA MET A 296 -19.56 13.18 10.13
C MET A 296 -19.90 12.85 11.59
N GLN A 297 -21.02 12.17 11.82
CA GLN A 297 -21.43 11.76 13.16
C GLN A 297 -20.49 10.68 13.74
N ARG A 298 -20.17 9.65 12.97
CA ARG A 298 -19.29 8.54 13.41
C ARG A 298 -17.91 9.02 13.84
N ILE A 299 -17.37 10.02 13.15
CA ILE A 299 -16.02 10.53 13.40
C ILE A 299 -16.01 11.68 14.44
N GLY A 300 -17.18 12.03 14.99
CA GLY A 300 -17.34 13.09 15.99
C GLY A 300 -17.28 14.51 15.42
N PHE A 301 -17.50 14.68 14.12
CA PHE A 301 -17.32 15.94 13.39
C PHE A 301 -18.62 16.73 13.15
N SER A 302 -19.74 16.35 13.77
CA SER A 302 -21.03 17.04 13.55
C SER A 302 -20.98 18.55 13.82
N ASN A 303 -20.20 18.98 14.83
CA ASN A 303 -20.16 20.37 15.30
C ASN A 303 -18.78 21.02 15.17
N ILE A 304 -17.96 20.62 14.19
CA ILE A 304 -16.63 21.20 14.00
C ILE A 304 -16.67 22.46 13.14
N THR A 305 -15.57 23.22 13.19
CA THR A 305 -15.31 24.36 12.31
C THR A 305 -14.39 23.98 11.15
N PRO A 306 -14.36 24.77 10.06
CA PRO A 306 -13.40 24.56 8.97
C PRO A 306 -11.94 24.56 9.44
N GLU A 307 -11.59 25.40 10.41
CA GLU A 307 -10.23 25.51 10.97
C GLU A 307 -9.84 24.24 11.71
N TYR A 308 -10.77 23.64 12.47
CA TYR A 308 -10.52 22.39 13.17
C TYR A 308 -10.29 21.24 12.19
N LEU A 309 -11.12 21.13 11.14
CA LEU A 309 -10.92 20.12 10.09
C LEU A 309 -9.59 20.35 9.36
N ALA A 310 -9.27 21.60 9.02
CA ALA A 310 -8.02 21.95 8.36
C ALA A 310 -6.81 21.57 9.22
N LYS A 311 -6.86 21.80 10.54
CA LYS A 311 -5.84 21.35 11.49
C LYS A 311 -5.69 19.83 11.50
N LYS A 312 -6.81 19.09 11.52
CA LYS A 312 -6.77 17.61 11.50
C LYS A 312 -6.18 17.06 10.21
N ILE A 313 -6.52 17.65 9.07
CA ILE A 313 -5.87 17.32 7.80
C ILE A 313 -4.38 17.68 7.88
N LYS A 314 -4.01 18.84 8.45
CA LYS A 314 -2.61 19.28 8.56
C LYS A 314 -1.75 18.31 9.37
N GLU A 315 -2.28 17.79 10.47
CA GLU A 315 -1.61 16.81 11.33
C GLU A 315 -1.32 15.50 10.57
N ASN A 316 -2.06 15.20 9.50
CA ASN A 316 -2.01 13.94 8.78
C ASN A 316 -1.64 14.08 7.29
N ILE A 317 -1.44 15.31 6.78
CA ILE A 317 -1.17 15.54 5.35
C ILE A 317 0.21 15.07 4.94
N ASN A 318 1.14 15.09 5.90
CA ASN A 318 2.31 14.22 5.86
C ASN A 318 1.84 12.81 6.19
N SER A 319 1.06 12.23 5.28
CA SER A 319 0.85 10.79 5.23
C SER A 319 1.91 10.22 4.30
N ASN A 320 2.33 9.00 4.58
CA ASN A 320 3.25 8.26 3.73
C ASN A 320 2.57 7.68 2.47
N TYR A 321 1.28 7.96 2.26
CA TYR A 321 0.51 7.34 1.19
C TYR A 321 -0.46 8.30 0.52
N LEU A 322 0.05 9.01 -0.48
CA LEU A 322 -0.76 9.69 -1.48
C LEU A 322 -1.20 8.65 -2.53
N PHE A 323 -2.48 8.60 -2.85
CA PHE A 323 -3.01 7.67 -3.85
C PHE A 323 -4.02 8.33 -4.78
N CYS A 324 -4.30 7.71 -5.92
CA CYS A 324 -5.11 8.31 -7.00
C CYS A 324 -4.62 9.72 -7.36
N MET A 325 -3.32 9.84 -7.63
CA MET A 325 -2.67 11.08 -8.04
C MET A 325 -3.10 11.38 -9.48
N GLU A 326 -3.75 12.51 -9.69
CA GLU A 326 -4.29 12.92 -10.98
C GLU A 326 -3.84 14.35 -11.30
N PHE A 327 -3.33 14.54 -12.52
CA PHE A 327 -3.14 15.87 -13.10
C PHE A 327 -4.04 16.05 -14.30
N ASN A 328 -4.81 17.14 -14.28
CA ASN A 328 -5.67 17.53 -15.38
C ASN A 328 -5.01 18.68 -16.13
N ASP A 329 -4.46 18.40 -17.31
CA ASP A 329 -3.76 19.39 -18.13
C ASP A 329 -4.67 20.53 -18.61
N ILE A 330 -5.97 20.25 -18.85
CA ILE A 330 -6.90 21.25 -19.40
C ILE A 330 -7.16 22.36 -18.37
N TYR A 331 -7.37 21.96 -17.11
CA TYR A 331 -7.68 22.88 -16.02
C TYR A 331 -6.47 23.24 -15.16
N GLN A 332 -5.31 22.63 -15.42
CA GLN A 332 -4.10 22.73 -14.62
C GLN A 332 -4.36 22.41 -13.14
N ILE A 333 -5.09 21.32 -12.90
CA ILE A 333 -5.51 20.90 -11.56
C ILE A 333 -4.82 19.60 -11.17
N ALA A 334 -4.01 19.66 -10.11
CA ALA A 334 -3.48 18.48 -9.43
C ALA A 334 -4.44 18.03 -8.32
N LYS A 335 -4.66 16.73 -8.20
CA LYS A 335 -5.48 16.11 -7.15
C LYS A 335 -4.85 14.82 -6.67
N PHE A 336 -5.13 14.47 -5.43
CA PHE A 336 -4.79 13.17 -4.87
C PHE A 336 -5.71 12.88 -3.68
N ASN A 337 -5.68 11.63 -3.24
CA ASN A 337 -6.36 11.20 -2.05
C ASN A 337 -5.37 10.87 -0.92
N ILE A 338 -5.85 11.02 0.30
CA ILE A 338 -5.21 10.50 1.52
C ILE A 338 -6.24 9.72 2.34
N MET A 339 -5.74 8.84 3.21
CA MET A 339 -6.55 8.21 4.24
C MET A 339 -6.25 8.85 5.59
N LEU A 340 -7.31 9.17 6.33
CA LEU A 340 -7.27 9.74 7.66
C LEU A 340 -7.92 8.78 8.64
N GLU A 341 -7.23 8.44 9.72
CA GLU A 341 -7.78 7.63 10.80
C GLU A 341 -8.22 8.52 11.97
N ILE A 342 -9.49 8.43 12.35
CA ILE A 342 -10.06 9.17 13.48
C ILE A 342 -10.96 8.25 14.28
N HIS A 343 -10.73 8.12 15.60
CA HIS A 343 -11.53 7.27 16.49
C HIS A 343 -11.73 5.85 15.95
N SER A 344 -10.66 5.24 15.40
CA SER A 344 -10.70 3.91 14.77
C SER A 344 -11.55 3.81 13.49
N TYR A 345 -11.87 4.94 12.85
CA TYR A 345 -12.50 5.00 11.53
C TYR A 345 -11.56 5.57 10.49
N LYS A 346 -11.51 4.91 9.33
CA LYS A 346 -10.81 5.37 8.14
C LYS A 346 -11.70 6.24 7.25
N ILE A 347 -11.21 7.43 6.94
CA ILE A 347 -11.88 8.43 6.12
C ILE A 347 -10.96 8.74 4.93
N GLN A 348 -11.51 8.69 3.73
CA GLN A 348 -10.77 9.11 2.55
C GLN A 348 -11.09 10.57 2.26
N LEU A 349 -10.04 11.35 2.07
CA LEU A 349 -10.13 12.75 1.67
C LEU A 349 -9.58 12.88 0.25
N GLY A 350 -10.35 13.53 -0.63
CA GLY A 350 -9.85 13.97 -1.92
C GLY A 350 -9.46 15.44 -1.85
N LEU A 351 -8.22 15.74 -2.20
CA LEU A 351 -7.62 17.07 -2.08
C LEU A 351 -7.23 17.60 -3.46
N LYS A 352 -7.48 18.89 -3.67
CA LYS A 352 -6.95 19.67 -4.80
C LYS A 352 -5.65 20.31 -4.33
N TYR A 353 -4.58 20.16 -5.09
CA TYR A 353 -3.32 20.84 -4.83
C TYR A 353 -3.09 21.95 -5.86
N ASP A 354 -2.91 23.16 -5.35
CA ASP A 354 -2.43 24.32 -6.10
C ASP A 354 -0.97 24.55 -5.69
N TYR A 355 -0.06 24.04 -6.53
CA TYR A 355 1.39 24.09 -6.27
C TYR A 355 1.98 25.48 -6.45
N ILE A 356 1.30 26.39 -7.17
CA ILE A 356 1.77 27.78 -7.36
C ILE A 356 1.59 28.56 -6.06
N ASN A 357 0.41 28.45 -5.44
CA ASN A 357 0.10 29.15 -4.20
C ASN A 357 0.40 28.33 -2.94
N ASN A 358 0.89 27.10 -3.11
CA ASN A 358 1.09 26.12 -2.05
C ASN A 358 -0.16 25.91 -1.18
N THR A 359 -1.30 25.62 -1.81
CA THR A 359 -2.57 25.43 -1.09
C THR A 359 -3.22 24.07 -1.39
N LEU A 360 -3.89 23.53 -0.38
CA LEU A 360 -4.65 22.28 -0.48
C LEU A 360 -6.12 22.56 -0.18
N SER A 361 -7.00 22.29 -1.12
CA SER A 361 -8.45 22.46 -0.94
C SER A 361 -9.18 21.13 -0.84
N LEU A 362 -10.07 21.00 0.14
CA LEU A 362 -10.86 19.77 0.31
C LEU A 362 -11.93 19.65 -0.79
N ILE A 363 -11.80 18.65 -1.66
CA ILE A 363 -12.76 18.36 -2.74
C ILE A 363 -13.87 17.45 -2.24
N THR A 364 -13.55 16.40 -1.50
CA THR A 364 -14.52 15.40 -1.07
C THR A 364 -14.04 14.65 0.16
N MET A 365 -14.99 14.12 0.92
CA MET A 365 -14.78 13.25 2.05
C MET A 365 -15.76 12.10 1.93
N TYR A 366 -15.26 10.88 2.10
CA TYR A 366 -16.06 9.68 1.99
C TYR A 366 -16.05 8.89 3.29
#